data_AF-A0A9Q9ZE22-F1
#
_entry.id   AF-A0A9Q9ZE22-F1
#
_cell.length_a   1.000
_cell.length_b   1.000
_cell.length_c   1.000
_cell.angle_alpha   90.00
_cell.angle_beta   90.00
_cell.angle_gamma   90.00
#
_symmetry.space_group_name_H-M   'P 1'
#
loop_
_entity.id
_entity.type
_entity.pdbx_description
1 polymer ?
#
loop_
_entity_poly.entity_id
_entity_poly.type
_entity_poly.pdbx_seq_one_letter_code
_entity_poly.pdbx_strand_id
1 'polypeptide(L)'
;MYKVDLPVDESALQAVERRRAAEAERKSRIFNPRARLIGVDLRVLQKQQEEKRERLDMDQQRDMARDLLRLSLDEMAMQQKKEEEELRRELAQDLVQYRAIHQRAEDGRDADINYCRQGASNVSVSDSDSALGPASMQVFLGEGINENEKKRAQMEMNERNLRAQREERKKQEREQKNRELLTGRELVEKDLRAVQLNALEEECKRAAHIALSHYNQAQAEERMEREQQERLRREGEELAEVRYMVTSDLLTERTEAAKRKTESSAEGPQVLTDRWKGMTPQQISDIHRKIKEQCLEKERLQEMERQRDVAWDYHLTEQARQQEREENRDKELQRERRIQLDKHNQQLAQEQQTHQHYLDKQLYTNRPTVQYFTQFGTSSR
;
A
#
# COMPACT_ATOMS: atom_id res chain seq x y z
N MET A 1 -18.34 -35.37 12.37
CA MET A 1 -17.64 -34.08 12.19
C MET A 1 -18.25 -33.39 10.98
N TYR A 2 -19.12 -32.41 11.19
CA TYR A 2 -19.72 -31.64 10.10
C TYR A 2 -18.72 -30.57 9.64
N LYS A 3 -18.33 -30.64 8.37
CA LYS A 3 -17.55 -29.57 7.72
C LYS A 3 -18.49 -28.40 7.46
N VAL A 4 -18.14 -27.22 7.97
CA VAL A 4 -18.84 -25.97 7.74
C VAL A 4 -18.22 -25.35 6.50
N ASP A 5 -18.92 -25.43 5.38
CA ASP A 5 -18.52 -24.77 4.14
C ASP A 5 -19.03 -23.31 4.19
N LEU A 6 -18.10 -22.36 4.30
CA LEU A 6 -18.38 -20.92 4.20
C LEU A 6 -18.69 -20.54 2.74
N PRO A 7 -19.61 -19.59 2.50
CA PRO A 7 -19.93 -19.15 1.15
C PRO A 7 -18.72 -18.51 0.47
N VAL A 8 -18.36 -19.01 -0.70
CA VAL A 8 -17.22 -18.52 -1.50
C VAL A 8 -17.59 -17.16 -2.10
N ASP A 9 -16.71 -16.18 -1.93
CA ASP A 9 -16.92 -14.79 -2.34
C ASP A 9 -16.86 -14.63 -3.88
N GLU A 10 -18.03 -14.60 -4.53
CA GLU A 10 -18.20 -14.62 -5.99
C GLU A 10 -17.51 -13.44 -6.71
N SER A 11 -17.40 -12.30 -6.04
CA SER A 11 -16.73 -11.10 -6.57
C SER A 11 -15.22 -11.32 -6.76
N ALA A 12 -14.58 -12.02 -5.81
CA ALA A 12 -13.17 -12.35 -5.89
C ALA A 12 -12.88 -13.33 -7.04
N LEU A 13 -13.77 -14.29 -7.27
CA LEU A 13 -13.66 -15.24 -8.38
C LEU A 13 -13.77 -14.53 -9.73
N GLN A 14 -14.74 -13.64 -9.93
CA GLN A 14 -14.87 -12.86 -11.17
C GLN A 14 -13.66 -11.95 -11.41
N ALA A 15 -13.09 -11.35 -10.36
CA ALA A 15 -11.89 -10.54 -10.48
C ALA A 15 -10.67 -11.39 -10.92
N VAL A 16 -10.55 -12.60 -10.38
CA VAL A 16 -9.50 -13.56 -10.78
C VAL A 16 -9.71 -14.02 -12.22
N GLU A 17 -10.94 -14.29 -12.66
CA GLU A 17 -11.25 -14.66 -14.04
C GLU A 17 -10.95 -13.52 -15.03
N ARG A 18 -11.29 -12.27 -14.70
CA ARG A 18 -10.92 -11.11 -15.52
C ARG A 18 -9.40 -10.97 -15.64
N ARG A 19 -8.65 -11.18 -14.56
CA ARG A 19 -7.18 -11.17 -14.58
C ARG A 19 -6.64 -12.30 -15.46
N ARG A 20 -7.19 -13.51 -15.35
CA ARG A 20 -6.81 -14.65 -16.19
C ARG A 20 -7.12 -14.40 -17.67
N ALA A 21 -8.27 -13.82 -17.99
CA ALA A 21 -8.66 -13.46 -19.35
C ALA A 21 -7.74 -12.38 -19.94
N ALA A 22 -7.48 -11.31 -19.19
CA ALA A 22 -6.55 -10.25 -19.61
C ALA A 22 -5.12 -10.77 -19.78
N GLU A 23 -4.65 -11.67 -18.91
CA GLU A 23 -3.36 -12.35 -19.08
C GLU A 23 -3.35 -13.28 -20.30
N ALA A 24 -4.44 -13.98 -20.59
CA ALA A 24 -4.54 -14.83 -21.78
C ALA A 24 -4.48 -14.00 -23.08
N GLU A 25 -5.18 -12.87 -23.14
CA GLU A 25 -5.12 -11.91 -24.25
C GLU A 25 -3.75 -11.22 -24.36
N ARG A 26 -3.07 -11.01 -23.24
CA ARG A 26 -1.70 -10.49 -23.24
C ARG A 26 -0.71 -11.54 -23.72
N LYS A 27 -0.84 -12.79 -23.27
CA LYS A 27 -0.02 -13.92 -23.70
C LYS A 27 -0.18 -14.15 -25.21
N SER A 28 -1.40 -14.17 -25.74
CA SER A 28 -1.64 -14.36 -27.18
C SER A 28 -0.96 -13.30 -28.05
N ARG A 29 -0.85 -12.05 -27.56
CA ARG A 29 -0.12 -10.96 -28.23
C ARG A 29 1.40 -11.08 -28.11
N ILE A 30 1.91 -11.39 -26.93
CA ILE A 30 3.37 -11.47 -26.67
C ILE A 30 4.01 -12.68 -27.35
N PHE A 31 3.30 -13.83 -27.35
CA PHE A 31 3.80 -15.08 -27.93
C PHE A 31 3.61 -15.15 -29.45
N ASN A 32 2.90 -14.20 -30.06
CA ASN A 32 2.82 -14.09 -31.52
C ASN A 32 3.96 -13.19 -32.04
N PRO A 33 5.03 -13.74 -32.65
CA PRO A 33 6.19 -12.95 -33.06
C PRO A 33 5.84 -11.93 -34.16
N ARG A 34 4.84 -12.22 -35.00
CA ARG A 34 4.40 -11.34 -36.09
C ARG A 34 3.61 -10.15 -35.56
N ALA A 35 2.69 -10.36 -34.63
CA ALA A 35 1.94 -9.28 -33.97
C ALA A 35 2.86 -8.41 -33.10
N ARG A 36 3.93 -8.99 -32.53
CA ARG A 36 4.96 -8.27 -31.77
C ARG A 36 5.85 -7.40 -32.66
N LEU A 37 6.18 -7.87 -33.86
CA LEU A 37 7.02 -7.14 -34.81
C LEU A 37 6.22 -6.07 -35.58
N ILE A 38 4.98 -6.40 -35.99
CA ILE A 38 4.11 -5.55 -36.79
C ILE A 38 2.69 -5.63 -36.21
N GLY A 39 2.42 -4.82 -35.19
CA GLY A 39 1.11 -4.71 -34.55
C GLY A 39 0.31 -3.56 -35.18
N VAL A 40 -0.46 -3.86 -36.22
CA VAL A 40 -1.28 -2.85 -36.94
C VAL A 40 -2.73 -3.30 -37.00
N ASP A 41 -3.64 -2.44 -36.54
CA ASP A 41 -5.08 -2.66 -36.67
C ASP A 41 -5.58 -2.06 -37.99
N LEU A 42 -5.68 -2.91 -39.02
CA LEU A 42 -6.10 -2.51 -40.36
C LEU A 42 -7.53 -1.93 -40.37
N ARG A 43 -8.42 -2.42 -39.51
CA ARG A 43 -9.82 -1.97 -39.48
C ARG A 43 -9.93 -0.55 -38.95
N VAL A 44 -9.17 -0.24 -37.90
CA VAL A 44 -9.11 1.11 -37.34
C VAL A 44 -8.44 2.07 -38.32
N LEU A 45 -7.36 1.66 -38.98
CA LEU A 45 -6.71 2.50 -39.99
C LEU A 45 -7.59 2.77 -41.21
N GLN A 46 -8.36 1.78 -41.67
CA GLN A 46 -9.33 1.96 -42.75
C GLN A 46 -10.41 2.98 -42.36
N LYS A 47 -10.97 2.86 -41.16
CA LYS A 47 -11.93 3.85 -40.63
C LYS A 47 -11.33 5.26 -40.55
N GLN A 48 -10.10 5.39 -40.06
CA GLN A 48 -9.41 6.69 -40.01
C GLN A 48 -9.18 7.28 -41.41
N GLN A 49 -8.90 6.43 -42.40
CA GLN A 49 -8.76 6.86 -43.78
C GLN A 49 -10.08 7.32 -44.38
N GLU A 50 -11.18 6.61 -44.10
CA GLU A 50 -12.54 6.98 -44.50
C GLU A 50 -12.95 8.31 -43.86
N GLU A 51 -12.81 8.46 -42.54
CA GLU A 51 -13.09 9.73 -41.84
C GLU A 51 -12.26 10.90 -42.40
N LYS A 52 -10.99 10.65 -42.75
CA LYS A 52 -10.14 11.69 -43.36
C LYS A 52 -10.65 12.09 -44.75
N ARG A 53 -11.12 11.13 -45.55
CA ARG A 53 -11.71 11.42 -46.88
C ARG A 53 -13.00 12.22 -46.73
N GLU A 54 -13.90 11.80 -45.84
CA GLU A 54 -15.15 12.52 -45.55
C GLU A 54 -14.88 13.97 -45.11
N ARG A 55 -13.89 14.20 -44.24
CA ARG A 55 -13.50 15.56 -43.85
C ARG A 55 -13.05 16.40 -45.04
N LEU A 56 -12.22 15.84 -45.91
CA LEU A 56 -11.74 16.54 -47.12
C LEU A 56 -12.89 16.84 -48.07
N ASP A 57 -13.82 15.89 -48.27
CA ASP A 57 -14.99 16.09 -49.13
C ASP A 57 -15.92 17.17 -48.57
N MET A 58 -16.13 17.20 -47.25
CA MET A 58 -16.92 18.24 -46.59
C MET A 58 -16.26 19.62 -46.69
N ASP A 59 -14.93 19.70 -46.55
CA ASP A 59 -14.21 20.96 -46.72
C ASP A 59 -14.25 21.44 -48.18
N GLN A 60 -14.12 20.53 -49.16
CA GLN A 60 -14.32 20.86 -50.58
C GLN A 60 -15.73 21.39 -50.84
N GLN A 61 -16.77 20.75 -50.31
CA GLN A 61 -18.15 21.23 -50.46
C GLN A 61 -18.36 22.62 -49.85
N ARG A 62 -17.72 22.90 -48.70
CA ARG A 62 -17.77 24.22 -48.06
C ARG A 62 -17.09 25.29 -48.92
N ASP A 63 -15.93 24.98 -49.48
CA ASP A 63 -15.21 25.92 -50.33
C ASP A 63 -15.98 26.17 -51.64
N MET A 64 -16.54 25.13 -52.25
CA MET A 64 -17.44 25.28 -53.40
C MET A 64 -18.66 26.16 -53.08
N ALA A 65 -19.28 25.99 -51.91
CA ALA A 65 -20.41 26.82 -51.50
C ALA A 65 -20.00 28.29 -51.30
N ARG A 66 -18.80 28.55 -50.77
CA ARG A 66 -18.25 29.90 -50.65
C ARG A 66 -17.96 30.54 -52.00
N ASP A 67 -17.41 29.78 -52.94
CA ASP A 67 -17.12 30.26 -54.29
C ASP A 67 -18.42 30.62 -55.03
N LEU A 68 -19.45 29.78 -54.92
CA LEU A 68 -20.77 30.09 -55.49
C LEU A 68 -21.39 31.34 -54.87
N LEU A 69 -21.30 31.50 -53.55
CA LEU A 69 -21.77 32.72 -52.88
C LEU A 69 -21.01 33.96 -53.38
N ARG A 70 -19.69 33.87 -53.53
CA ARG A 70 -18.87 34.96 -54.08
C ARG A 70 -19.32 35.36 -55.48
N LEU A 71 -19.56 34.40 -56.38
CA LEU A 71 -20.06 34.68 -57.73
C LEU A 71 -21.41 35.41 -57.69
N SER A 72 -22.33 34.99 -56.82
CA SER A 72 -23.63 35.68 -56.68
C SER A 72 -23.49 37.12 -56.15
N LEU A 73 -22.54 37.37 -55.24
CA LEU A 73 -22.25 38.72 -54.73
C LEU A 73 -21.61 39.61 -55.81
N ASP A 74 -20.69 39.05 -56.59
CA ASP A 74 -20.04 39.75 -57.71
C ASP A 74 -21.08 40.11 -58.79
N GLU A 75 -22.02 39.22 -59.10
CA GLU A 75 -23.13 39.50 -60.03
C GLU A 75 -24.02 40.64 -59.53
N MET A 76 -24.43 40.63 -58.26
CA MET A 76 -25.22 41.72 -57.67
C MET A 76 -24.46 43.06 -57.70
N ALA A 77 -23.17 43.04 -57.37
CA ALA A 77 -22.34 44.25 -57.42
C ALA A 77 -22.22 44.81 -58.85
N MET A 78 -22.16 43.94 -59.87
CA MET A 78 -22.15 44.35 -61.27
C MET A 78 -23.50 44.92 -61.71
N GLN A 79 -24.61 44.39 -61.23
CA GLN A 79 -25.95 44.94 -61.49
C GLN A 79 -26.10 46.34 -60.88
N GLN A 80 -25.71 46.51 -59.61
CA GLN A 80 -25.74 47.81 -58.93
C GLN A 80 -24.92 48.87 -59.66
N LYS A 81 -23.71 48.51 -60.14
CA LYS A 81 -22.88 49.45 -60.93
C LYS A 81 -23.57 49.88 -62.22
N LYS A 82 -24.26 48.96 -62.92
CA LYS A 82 -25.00 49.29 -64.14
C LYS A 82 -26.15 50.25 -63.84
N GLU A 83 -26.92 49.98 -62.79
CA GLU A 83 -28.01 50.86 -62.36
C GLU A 83 -27.49 52.26 -62.00
N GLU A 84 -26.38 52.36 -61.25
CA GLU A 84 -25.76 53.65 -60.95
C GLU A 84 -25.30 54.40 -62.20
N GLU A 85 -24.72 53.70 -63.18
CA GLU A 85 -24.32 54.31 -64.44
C GLU A 85 -25.51 54.80 -65.26
N GLU A 86 -26.61 54.04 -65.30
CA GLU A 86 -27.85 54.43 -65.98
C GLU A 86 -28.45 55.68 -65.33
N LEU A 87 -28.57 55.70 -64.00
CA LEU A 87 -29.04 56.88 -63.26
C LEU A 87 -28.16 58.11 -63.52
N ARG A 88 -26.83 57.95 -63.60
CA ARG A 88 -25.92 59.04 -63.96
C ARG A 88 -26.17 59.56 -65.37
N ARG A 89 -26.46 58.67 -66.33
CA ARG A 89 -26.77 59.07 -67.71
C ARG A 89 -28.11 59.80 -67.79
N GLU A 90 -29.14 59.31 -67.12
CA GLU A 90 -30.45 59.95 -67.03
C GLU A 90 -30.32 61.36 -66.44
N LEU A 91 -29.64 61.48 -65.29
CA LEU A 91 -29.40 62.78 -64.66
C LEU A 91 -28.62 63.74 -65.58
N ALA A 92 -27.64 63.25 -66.33
CA ALA A 92 -26.93 64.07 -67.31
C ALA A 92 -27.85 64.53 -68.46
N GLN A 93 -28.74 63.67 -68.95
CA GLN A 93 -29.73 64.04 -69.97
C GLN A 93 -30.72 65.07 -69.44
N ASP A 94 -31.26 64.86 -68.24
CA ASP A 94 -32.17 65.79 -67.58
C ASP A 94 -31.53 67.17 -67.37
N LEU A 95 -30.26 67.21 -66.98
CA LEU A 95 -29.51 68.47 -66.86
C LEU A 95 -29.37 69.18 -68.20
N VAL A 96 -29.14 68.46 -69.30
CA VAL A 96 -29.07 69.03 -70.64
C VAL A 96 -30.44 69.55 -71.09
N GLN A 97 -31.52 68.79 -70.86
CA GLN A 97 -32.89 69.23 -71.16
C GLN A 97 -33.26 70.47 -70.33
N TYR A 98 -32.93 70.47 -69.04
CA TYR A 98 -33.15 71.61 -68.16
C TYR A 98 -32.44 72.88 -68.66
N ARG A 99 -31.18 72.75 -69.08
CA ARG A 99 -30.44 73.87 -69.71
C ARG A 99 -31.11 74.34 -70.99
N ALA A 100 -31.57 73.42 -71.84
CA ALA A 100 -32.23 73.75 -73.10
C ALA A 100 -33.59 74.45 -72.92
N ILE A 101 -34.33 74.16 -71.84
CA ILE A 101 -35.66 74.74 -71.58
C ILE A 101 -35.53 76.07 -70.81
N HIS A 102 -34.66 76.13 -69.80
CA HIS A 102 -34.66 77.21 -68.81
C HIS A 102 -33.43 78.12 -68.84
N GLN A 103 -32.40 77.79 -69.63
CA GLN A 103 -31.16 78.58 -69.74
C GLN A 103 -30.88 78.95 -71.20
N ARG A 104 -31.92 79.23 -71.98
CA ARG A 104 -31.77 79.70 -73.36
C ARG A 104 -31.22 81.11 -73.36
N ALA A 105 -30.43 81.44 -74.37
CA ALA A 105 -29.89 82.79 -74.55
C ALA A 105 -31.00 83.86 -74.68
N GLU A 106 -32.19 83.45 -75.11
CA GLU A 106 -33.40 84.27 -75.29
C GLU A 106 -34.13 84.57 -73.98
N ASP A 107 -33.91 83.80 -72.90
CA ASP A 107 -34.58 83.99 -71.61
C ASP A 107 -33.75 84.89 -70.65
N GLY A 108 -32.69 85.52 -71.18
CA GLY A 108 -31.77 86.40 -70.44
C GLY A 108 -32.35 87.79 -70.14
N ARG A 109 -31.78 88.47 -69.14
CA ARG A 109 -32.23 89.80 -68.67
C ARG A 109 -32.12 90.91 -69.73
N ASP A 110 -31.25 90.74 -70.73
CA ASP A 110 -31.01 91.68 -71.82
C ASP A 110 -31.52 91.13 -73.18
N ALA A 111 -32.38 90.09 -73.17
CA ALA A 111 -32.85 89.43 -74.38
C ALA A 111 -33.84 90.31 -75.19
N ASP A 112 -34.60 91.15 -74.51
CA ASP A 112 -35.46 92.19 -75.08
C ASP A 112 -34.67 93.23 -75.89
N ILE A 113 -33.47 93.61 -75.41
CA ILE A 113 -32.57 94.56 -76.05
C ILE A 113 -31.86 93.92 -77.26
N ASN A 114 -31.50 92.63 -77.18
CA ASN A 114 -30.68 91.96 -78.18
C ASN A 114 -31.50 91.26 -79.29
N TYR A 115 -32.73 90.82 -79.03
CA TYR A 115 -33.49 89.97 -79.96
C TYR A 115 -34.93 90.45 -80.31
N CYS A 116 -35.51 91.44 -79.62
CA CYS A 116 -36.88 91.91 -79.89
C CYS A 116 -36.94 93.38 -80.32
N ARG A 117 -36.87 93.65 -81.63
CA ARG A 117 -37.27 94.94 -82.21
C ARG A 117 -38.64 94.79 -82.89
N GLN A 118 -39.75 94.73 -82.14
CA GLN A 118 -41.12 95.01 -82.64
C GLN A 118 -42.23 94.89 -81.57
N GLY A 119 -43.07 95.92 -81.48
CA GLY A 119 -44.53 95.74 -81.28
C GLY A 119 -45.11 96.12 -79.93
N ALA A 120 -45.42 97.41 -79.74
CA ALA A 120 -46.29 97.88 -78.68
C ALA A 120 -47.76 97.44 -78.88
N SER A 121 -48.34 96.95 -77.78
CA SER A 121 -49.75 96.96 -77.30
C SER A 121 -50.94 96.90 -78.27
N ASN A 122 -51.84 95.94 -78.01
CA ASN A 122 -53.29 96.19 -78.05
C ASN A 122 -53.89 95.81 -76.69
N VAL A 123 -54.39 96.82 -75.98
CA VAL A 123 -55.12 96.69 -74.73
C VAL A 123 -56.48 96.06 -75.04
N SER A 124 -56.67 94.80 -74.67
CA SER A 124 -57.98 94.16 -74.63
C SER A 124 -58.32 93.82 -73.18
N VAL A 125 -59.04 94.75 -72.57
CA VAL A 125 -60.04 94.55 -71.50
C VAL A 125 -59.54 93.85 -70.24
N SER A 126 -58.70 94.56 -69.49
CA SER A 126 -58.79 94.56 -68.03
C SER A 126 -59.44 95.89 -67.64
N ASP A 127 -60.70 95.89 -67.27
CA ASP A 127 -61.11 96.43 -65.96
C ASP A 127 -62.63 96.49 -65.77
N SER A 128 -63.01 95.94 -64.62
CA SER A 128 -64.30 95.99 -63.93
C SER A 128 -65.45 95.16 -64.53
N ASP A 129 -65.60 93.96 -63.97
CA ASP A 129 -66.79 93.09 -63.96
C ASP A 129 -68.08 93.77 -63.38
N SER A 130 -68.11 95.10 -63.28
CA SER A 130 -69.19 95.87 -62.68
C SER A 130 -70.12 96.52 -63.72
N ALA A 131 -69.76 96.56 -65.00
CA ALA A 131 -70.58 97.15 -66.06
C ALA A 131 -71.27 96.13 -66.98
N LEU A 132 -70.93 94.84 -66.89
CA LEU A 132 -71.39 93.82 -67.81
C LEU A 132 -72.50 92.97 -67.16
N GLY A 133 -73.75 93.25 -67.54
CA GLY A 133 -74.91 92.45 -67.12
C GLY A 133 -75.04 91.13 -67.90
N PRO A 134 -75.96 90.24 -67.47
CA PRO A 134 -76.17 88.93 -68.11
C PRO A 134 -76.61 88.99 -69.59
N ALA A 135 -76.98 90.17 -70.10
CA ALA A 135 -77.34 90.40 -71.50
C ALA A 135 -76.14 90.55 -72.45
N SER A 136 -74.92 90.81 -71.94
CA SER A 136 -73.72 91.01 -72.76
C SER A 136 -73.17 89.72 -73.37
N MET A 137 -73.56 88.54 -72.86
CA MET A 137 -73.04 87.22 -73.26
C MET A 137 -71.51 87.09 -73.24
N GLN A 138 -70.82 88.00 -72.53
CA GLN A 138 -69.36 88.01 -72.45
C GLN A 138 -68.82 87.35 -71.17
N VAL A 139 -69.68 87.10 -70.17
CA VAL A 139 -69.30 86.50 -68.89
C VAL A 139 -70.35 85.46 -68.47
N PHE A 140 -69.94 84.21 -68.29
CA PHE A 140 -70.78 83.12 -67.76
C PHE A 140 -70.23 82.61 -66.42
N LEU A 141 -71.09 82.49 -65.40
CA LEU A 141 -70.69 82.03 -64.06
C LEU A 141 -70.14 80.58 -64.00
N GLY A 142 -70.33 79.81 -65.08
CA GLY A 142 -69.79 78.45 -65.25
C GLY A 142 -68.45 78.38 -65.99
N GLU A 143 -67.87 79.52 -66.43
CA GLU A 143 -66.60 79.57 -67.16
C GLU A 143 -65.37 79.29 -66.29
N GLY A 144 -65.56 79.10 -64.98
CA GLY A 144 -64.49 78.65 -64.10
C GLY A 144 -63.37 79.67 -63.92
N ILE A 145 -63.68 80.97 -63.97
CA ILE A 145 -62.72 82.09 -63.88
C ILE A 145 -61.81 81.95 -62.63
N ASN A 146 -62.34 81.41 -61.52
CA ASN A 146 -61.59 81.17 -60.28
C ASN A 146 -61.23 79.69 -60.03
N GLU A 147 -61.45 78.78 -61.00
CA GLU A 147 -61.08 77.37 -60.84
C GLU A 147 -59.56 77.18 -60.79
N ASN A 148 -58.82 77.97 -61.56
CA ASN A 148 -57.36 77.96 -61.53
C ASN A 148 -56.82 78.45 -60.19
N GLU A 149 -57.46 79.44 -59.57
CA GLU A 149 -57.11 79.93 -58.23
C GLU A 149 -57.46 78.90 -57.15
N LYS A 150 -58.63 78.25 -57.23
CA LYS A 150 -59.00 77.13 -56.34
C LYS A 150 -58.04 75.95 -56.47
N LYS A 151 -57.64 75.59 -57.71
CA LYS A 151 -56.62 74.55 -57.96
C LYS A 151 -55.26 74.96 -57.40
N ARG A 152 -54.85 76.22 -57.56
CA ARG A 152 -53.61 76.76 -56.94
C ARG A 152 -53.66 76.67 -55.43
N ALA A 153 -54.74 77.12 -54.78
CA ALA A 153 -54.91 77.01 -53.34
C ALA A 153 -54.92 75.55 -52.84
N GLN A 154 -55.54 74.63 -53.59
CA GLN A 154 -55.48 73.19 -53.30
C GLN A 154 -54.07 72.61 -53.46
N MET A 155 -53.33 73.01 -54.51
CA MET A 155 -51.95 72.60 -54.72
C MET A 155 -51.04 73.14 -53.61
N GLU A 156 -51.20 74.39 -53.19
CA GLU A 156 -50.47 74.97 -52.06
C GLU A 156 -50.77 74.24 -50.74
N MET A 157 -52.03 73.89 -50.50
CA MET A 157 -52.42 73.12 -49.31
C MET A 157 -51.81 71.72 -49.34
N ASN A 158 -51.85 71.03 -50.49
CA ASN A 158 -51.22 69.73 -50.67
C ASN A 158 -49.71 69.80 -50.51
N GLU A 159 -49.07 70.84 -51.06
CA GLU A 159 -47.64 71.05 -50.91
C GLU A 159 -47.24 71.25 -49.44
N ARG A 160 -48.00 72.07 -48.69
CA ARG A 160 -47.78 72.27 -47.25
C ARG A 160 -47.93 70.95 -46.47
N ASN A 161 -48.96 70.16 -46.77
CA ASN A 161 -49.18 68.87 -46.12
C ASN A 161 -48.06 67.87 -46.43
N LEU A 162 -47.62 67.78 -47.68
CA LEU A 162 -46.53 66.89 -48.10
C LEU A 162 -45.18 67.33 -47.49
N ARG A 163 -44.93 68.64 -47.38
CA ARG A 163 -43.76 69.18 -46.68
C ARG A 163 -43.78 68.80 -45.20
N ALA A 164 -44.90 68.99 -44.51
CA ALA A 164 -45.06 68.60 -43.11
C ALA A 164 -44.84 67.09 -42.89
N GLN A 165 -45.45 66.23 -43.73
CA GLN A 165 -45.24 64.78 -43.67
C GLN A 165 -43.77 64.39 -43.90
N ARG A 166 -43.09 65.05 -44.83
CA ARG A 166 -41.66 64.80 -45.11
C ARG A 166 -40.79 65.20 -43.92
N GLU A 167 -41.08 66.32 -43.27
CA GLU A 167 -40.36 66.77 -42.07
C GLU A 167 -40.60 65.83 -40.89
N GLU A 168 -41.82 65.37 -40.68
CA GLU A 168 -42.16 64.41 -39.64
C GLU A 168 -41.44 63.08 -39.84
N ARG A 169 -41.46 62.53 -41.06
CA ARG A 169 -40.70 61.30 -41.39
C ARG A 169 -39.20 61.49 -41.13
N LYS A 170 -38.62 62.60 -41.56
CA LYS A 170 -37.21 62.92 -41.28
C LYS A 170 -36.91 63.01 -39.78
N LYS A 171 -37.84 63.53 -38.98
CA LYS A 171 -37.69 63.57 -37.52
C LYS A 171 -37.74 62.16 -36.92
N GLN A 172 -38.70 61.33 -37.34
CA GLN A 172 -38.82 59.95 -36.90
C GLN A 172 -37.57 59.12 -37.27
N GLU A 173 -37.03 59.27 -38.48
CA GLU A 173 -35.79 58.61 -38.89
C GLU A 173 -34.60 59.03 -38.02
N ARG A 174 -34.49 60.32 -37.67
CA ARG A 174 -33.43 60.79 -36.75
C ARG A 174 -33.60 60.20 -35.35
N GLU A 175 -34.82 60.13 -34.85
CA GLU A 175 -35.11 59.51 -33.55
C GLU A 175 -34.80 58.01 -33.56
N GLN A 176 -35.15 57.29 -34.63
CA GLN A 176 -34.80 55.88 -34.81
C GLN A 176 -33.30 55.68 -34.84
N LYS A 177 -32.56 56.44 -35.65
CA LYS A 177 -31.09 56.39 -35.68
C LYS A 177 -30.47 56.68 -34.31
N ASN A 178 -30.99 57.67 -33.60
CA ASN A 178 -30.50 57.97 -32.24
C ASN A 178 -30.79 56.81 -31.26
N ARG A 179 -31.97 56.18 -31.34
CA ARG A 179 -32.30 54.99 -30.53
C ARG A 179 -31.38 53.83 -30.86
N GLU A 180 -31.15 53.54 -32.14
CA GLU A 180 -30.22 52.51 -32.60
C GLU A 180 -28.81 52.74 -32.08
N LEU A 181 -28.31 53.98 -32.17
CA LEU A 181 -27.00 54.35 -31.63
C LEU A 181 -26.90 54.14 -30.10
N LEU A 182 -27.95 54.48 -29.35
CA LEU A 182 -27.99 54.24 -27.91
C LEU A 182 -28.02 52.74 -27.60
N THR A 183 -28.86 51.96 -28.28
CA THR A 183 -28.90 50.51 -28.09
C THR A 183 -27.58 49.84 -28.44
N GLY A 184 -26.89 50.31 -29.49
CA GLY A 184 -25.56 49.83 -29.87
C GLY A 184 -24.51 50.13 -28.80
N ARG A 185 -24.53 51.33 -28.20
CA ARG A 185 -23.63 51.69 -27.09
C ARG A 185 -23.89 50.82 -25.86
N GLU A 186 -25.15 50.63 -25.49
CA GLU A 186 -25.52 49.78 -24.36
C GLU A 186 -25.07 48.32 -24.56
N LEU A 187 -25.14 47.80 -25.78
CA LEU A 187 -24.66 46.46 -26.09
C LEU A 187 -23.14 46.36 -25.93
N VAL A 188 -22.39 47.32 -26.46
CA VAL A 188 -20.93 47.37 -26.29
C VAL A 188 -20.54 47.45 -24.81
N GLU A 189 -21.25 48.25 -24.01
CA GLU A 189 -21.00 48.31 -22.56
C GLU A 189 -21.28 46.98 -21.87
N LYS A 190 -22.35 46.26 -22.26
CA LYS A 190 -22.67 44.93 -21.73
C LYS A 190 -21.59 43.91 -22.11
N ASP A 191 -21.12 43.93 -23.35
CA ASP A 191 -20.06 43.04 -23.82
C ASP A 191 -18.74 43.29 -23.08
N LEU A 192 -18.37 44.56 -22.88
CA LEU A 192 -17.20 44.92 -22.08
C LEU A 192 -17.31 44.43 -20.63
N ARG A 193 -18.48 44.60 -20.01
CA ARG A 193 -18.74 44.09 -18.65
C ARG A 193 -18.66 42.57 -18.60
N ALA A 194 -19.20 41.88 -19.60
CA ALA A 194 -19.12 40.42 -19.68
C ALA A 194 -17.67 39.93 -19.77
N VAL A 195 -16.82 40.59 -20.56
CA VAL A 195 -15.39 40.28 -20.65
C VAL A 195 -14.68 40.50 -19.30
N GLN A 196 -14.98 41.61 -18.62
CA GLN A 196 -14.41 41.90 -17.29
C GLN A 196 -14.82 40.86 -16.25
N LEU A 197 -16.10 40.47 -16.21
CA LEU A 197 -16.60 39.44 -15.30
C LEU A 197 -15.95 38.09 -15.58
N ASN A 198 -15.84 37.70 -16.85
CA ASN A 198 -15.17 36.45 -17.23
C ASN A 198 -13.69 36.45 -16.79
N ALA A 199 -12.98 37.57 -16.93
CA ALA A 199 -11.59 37.68 -16.48
C ALA A 199 -11.47 37.49 -14.96
N LEU A 200 -12.34 38.14 -14.18
CA LEU A 200 -12.38 38.00 -12.72
C LEU A 200 -12.75 36.58 -12.28
N GLU A 201 -13.70 35.94 -12.96
CA GLU A 201 -14.05 34.53 -12.69
C GLU A 201 -12.87 33.59 -12.92
N GLU A 202 -12.12 33.77 -14.00
CA GLU A 202 -10.93 32.97 -14.28
C GLU A 202 -9.82 33.20 -13.24
N GLU A 203 -9.63 34.43 -12.76
CA GLU A 203 -8.73 34.72 -11.66
C GLU A 203 -9.16 34.03 -10.36
N CYS A 204 -10.45 34.08 -10.02
CA CYS A 204 -11.00 33.37 -8.86
C CYS A 204 -10.81 31.85 -8.97
N LYS A 205 -11.06 31.26 -10.15
CA LYS A 205 -10.82 29.83 -10.40
C LYS A 205 -9.35 29.46 -10.22
N ARG A 206 -8.43 30.26 -10.77
CA ARG A 206 -6.98 30.06 -10.60
C ARG A 206 -6.58 30.12 -9.13
N ALA A 207 -7.05 31.12 -8.40
CA ALA A 207 -6.78 31.24 -6.96
C ALA A 207 -7.33 30.03 -6.17
N ALA A 208 -8.54 29.57 -6.49
CA ALA A 208 -9.12 28.38 -5.87
C ALA A 208 -8.32 27.11 -6.18
N HIS A 209 -7.84 26.93 -7.42
CA HIS A 209 -6.98 25.80 -7.79
C HIS A 209 -5.64 25.82 -7.06
N ILE A 210 -5.01 26.99 -6.93
CA ILE A 210 -3.76 27.16 -6.18
C ILE A 210 -3.99 26.82 -4.70
N ALA A 211 -5.06 27.35 -4.08
CA ALA A 211 -5.41 27.05 -2.69
C ALA A 211 -5.67 25.55 -2.47
N LEU A 212 -6.39 24.90 -3.40
CA LEU A 212 -6.62 23.45 -3.34
C LEU A 212 -5.32 22.65 -3.49
N SER A 213 -4.42 23.07 -4.39
CA SER A 213 -3.11 22.45 -4.55
C SER A 213 -2.29 22.53 -3.28
N HIS A 214 -2.23 23.71 -2.65
CA HIS A 214 -1.54 23.88 -1.37
C HIS A 214 -2.17 23.06 -0.24
N TYR A 215 -3.50 22.99 -0.19
CA TYR A 215 -4.21 22.14 0.78
C TYR A 215 -3.86 20.66 0.58
N ASN A 216 -3.88 20.17 -0.66
CA ASN A 216 -3.53 18.78 -0.97
C ASN A 216 -2.06 18.47 -0.66
N GLN A 217 -1.16 19.42 -0.90
CA GLN A 217 0.26 19.31 -0.52
C GLN A 217 0.42 19.19 0.99
N ALA A 218 -0.17 20.12 1.75
CA ALA A 218 -0.14 20.08 3.22
C ALA A 218 -0.76 18.79 3.78
N GLN A 219 -1.85 18.31 3.18
CA GLN A 219 -2.47 17.04 3.58
C GLN A 219 -1.55 15.84 3.27
N ALA A 220 -0.82 15.87 2.17
CA ALA A 220 0.14 14.82 1.83
C ALA A 220 1.33 14.82 2.80
N GLU A 221 1.86 16.00 3.15
CA GLU A 221 2.91 16.16 4.15
C GLU A 221 2.46 15.63 5.52
N GLU A 222 1.27 16.01 5.97
CA GLU A 222 0.71 15.51 7.23
C GLU A 222 0.56 13.97 7.23
N ARG A 223 0.12 13.37 6.12
CA ARG A 223 0.06 11.91 5.99
C ARG A 223 1.44 11.28 6.08
N MET A 224 2.43 11.85 5.40
CA MET A 224 3.82 11.36 5.44
C MET A 224 4.39 11.44 6.87
N GLU A 225 4.15 12.53 7.59
CA GLU A 225 4.58 12.67 8.99
C GLU A 225 3.89 11.64 9.90
N ARG A 226 2.58 11.43 9.75
CA ARG A 226 1.85 10.40 10.51
C ARG A 226 2.39 9.01 10.24
N GLU A 227 2.65 8.67 8.98
CA GLU A 227 3.26 7.38 8.63
C GLU A 227 4.66 7.21 9.23
N GLN A 228 5.48 8.27 9.23
CA GLN A 228 6.79 8.23 9.89
C GLN A 228 6.66 8.02 11.40
N GLN A 229 5.73 8.72 12.06
CA GLN A 229 5.46 8.54 13.49
C GLN A 229 4.96 7.13 13.79
N GLU A 230 4.08 6.56 12.96
CA GLU A 230 3.63 5.18 13.11
C GLU A 230 4.78 4.19 12.91
N ARG A 231 5.67 4.41 11.95
CA ARG A 231 6.86 3.56 11.76
C ARG A 231 7.75 3.59 13.00
N LEU A 232 8.07 4.77 13.51
CA LEU A 232 8.88 4.92 14.73
C LEU A 232 8.21 4.27 15.95
N ARG A 233 6.88 4.36 16.05
CA ARG A 233 6.10 3.66 17.08
C ARG A 233 6.21 2.15 16.95
N ARG A 234 6.00 1.61 15.74
CA ARG A 234 6.11 0.17 15.47
C ARG A 234 7.52 -0.33 15.77
N GLU A 235 8.55 0.37 15.31
CA GLU A 235 9.96 0.04 15.64
C GLU A 235 10.19 0.04 17.16
N GLY A 236 9.61 1.00 17.88
CA GLY A 236 9.67 1.04 19.35
C GLY A 236 8.96 -0.14 20.03
N GLU A 237 7.78 -0.51 19.54
CA GLU A 237 7.00 -1.67 20.01
C GLU A 237 7.72 -2.99 19.70
N GLU A 238 8.26 -3.16 18.50
CA GLU A 238 9.05 -4.32 18.08
C GLU A 238 10.30 -4.46 18.96
N LEU A 239 11.02 -3.36 19.22
CA LEU A 239 12.18 -3.38 20.13
C LEU A 239 11.76 -3.72 21.57
N ALA A 240 10.61 -3.24 22.04
CA ALA A 240 10.08 -3.57 23.35
C ALA A 240 9.70 -5.05 23.45
N GLU A 241 9.10 -5.62 22.40
CA GLU A 241 8.76 -7.04 22.31
C GLU A 241 10.02 -7.90 22.29
N VAL A 242 11.02 -7.56 21.46
CA VAL A 242 12.31 -8.25 21.43
C VAL A 242 12.97 -8.22 22.81
N ARG A 243 12.98 -7.05 23.46
CA ARG A 243 13.52 -6.92 24.82
C ARG A 243 12.75 -7.80 25.81
N TYR A 244 11.41 -7.80 25.74
CA TYR A 244 10.58 -8.64 26.59
C TYR A 244 10.86 -10.13 26.38
N MET A 245 10.93 -10.60 25.13
CA MET A 245 11.30 -11.97 24.81
C MET A 245 12.68 -12.33 25.34
N VAL A 246 13.71 -11.51 25.06
CA VAL A 246 15.09 -11.76 25.48
C VAL A 246 15.22 -11.81 27.01
N THR A 247 14.45 -10.98 27.72
CA THR A 247 14.45 -10.93 29.19
C THR A 247 13.43 -11.85 29.86
N SER A 248 12.65 -12.58 29.07
CA SER A 248 11.63 -13.51 29.56
C SER A 248 12.26 -14.67 30.31
N ASP A 249 11.50 -15.23 31.25
CA ASP A 249 11.95 -16.35 32.07
C ASP A 249 12.21 -17.63 31.26
N LEU A 250 11.60 -17.74 30.07
CA LEU A 250 11.82 -18.83 29.12
C LEU A 250 13.23 -18.74 28.50
N LEU A 251 13.55 -17.63 27.81
CA LEU A 251 14.85 -17.50 27.13
C LEU A 251 16.03 -17.31 28.08
N THR A 252 15.81 -16.68 29.24
CA THR A 252 16.86 -16.50 30.26
C THR A 252 17.04 -17.70 31.18
N GLU A 253 16.18 -18.72 31.04
CA GLU A 253 16.21 -19.95 31.83
C GLU A 253 16.32 -19.72 33.35
N ARG A 254 15.71 -18.64 33.87
CA ARG A 254 15.81 -18.26 35.28
C ARG A 254 15.36 -19.40 36.21
N THR A 255 16.23 -19.77 37.16
CA THR A 255 15.97 -20.84 38.14
C THR A 255 15.02 -20.41 39.25
N GLU A 256 14.89 -19.10 39.49
CA GLU A 256 13.99 -18.54 40.51
C GLU A 256 12.50 -18.73 40.17
N ALA A 257 12.16 -18.86 38.88
CA ALA A 257 10.80 -19.15 38.43
C ALA A 257 10.26 -20.50 38.93
N ALA A 258 11.15 -21.40 39.38
CA ALA A 258 10.80 -22.69 39.97
C ALA A 258 10.37 -22.57 41.45
N LYS A 259 10.70 -21.46 42.13
CA LYS A 259 10.30 -21.22 43.52
C LYS A 259 8.82 -20.86 43.59
N ARG A 260 8.03 -21.56 44.40
CA ARG A 260 6.66 -21.12 44.70
C ARG A 260 6.70 -19.81 45.50
N LYS A 261 6.03 -18.78 45.01
CA LYS A 261 5.90 -17.47 45.68
C LYS A 261 4.84 -17.45 46.80
N THR A 262 4.09 -18.53 46.98
CA THR A 262 3.14 -18.64 48.09
C THR A 262 3.89 -18.89 49.40
N GLU A 263 4.29 -17.79 50.02
CA GLU A 263 4.84 -17.69 51.36
C GLU A 263 3.77 -18.07 52.40
N SER A 264 3.48 -19.37 52.59
CA SER A 264 2.68 -19.84 53.74
C SER A 264 2.58 -21.37 53.91
N SER A 265 3.58 -22.15 53.50
CA SER A 265 3.58 -23.58 53.82
C SER A 265 4.69 -23.91 54.81
N ALA A 266 4.31 -24.49 55.95
CA ALA A 266 5.20 -24.91 57.02
C ALA A 266 6.17 -26.05 56.61
N GLU A 267 5.98 -26.62 55.41
CA GLU A 267 6.75 -27.72 54.84
C GLU A 267 7.81 -27.23 53.83
N GLY A 268 8.76 -26.40 54.29
CA GLY A 268 9.99 -26.08 53.54
C GLY A 268 9.82 -25.46 52.13
N PRO A 269 10.92 -25.26 51.39
CA PRO A 269 10.86 -24.67 50.06
C PRO A 269 10.34 -25.68 49.03
N GLN A 270 9.06 -25.62 48.70
CA GLN A 270 8.48 -26.44 47.63
C GLN A 270 8.80 -25.85 46.24
N VAL A 271 9.31 -26.70 45.37
CA VAL A 271 9.65 -26.37 43.98
C VAL A 271 8.51 -26.80 43.05
N LEU A 272 8.19 -25.99 42.05
CA LEU A 272 7.25 -26.36 40.99
C LEU A 272 7.87 -27.44 40.09
N THR A 273 7.23 -28.61 40.01
CA THR A 273 7.75 -29.80 39.32
C THR A 273 7.97 -29.56 37.82
N ASP A 274 7.08 -28.81 37.19
CA ASP A 274 7.11 -28.44 35.77
C ASP A 274 8.21 -27.44 35.42
N ARG A 275 8.75 -26.71 36.42
CA ARG A 275 9.75 -25.64 36.21
C ARG A 275 11.12 -25.97 36.82
N TRP A 276 11.31 -27.19 37.29
CA TRP A 276 12.57 -27.58 37.92
C TRP A 276 13.68 -27.79 36.89
N LYS A 277 14.78 -27.03 37.02
CA LYS A 277 15.94 -27.03 36.10
C LYS A 277 17.24 -27.54 36.76
N GLY A 278 17.14 -28.43 37.73
CA GLY A 278 18.29 -28.98 38.47
C GLY A 278 18.58 -28.29 39.81
N MET A 279 19.67 -28.72 40.47
CA MET A 279 20.09 -28.19 41.77
C MET A 279 20.87 -26.88 41.62
N THR A 280 20.82 -26.02 42.64
CA THR A 280 21.62 -24.79 42.61
C THR A 280 23.11 -25.10 42.78
N PRO A 281 24.02 -24.26 42.25
CA PRO A 281 25.46 -24.45 42.41
C PRO A 281 25.89 -24.56 43.87
N GLN A 282 25.21 -23.82 44.76
CA GLN A 282 25.43 -23.89 46.21
C GLN A 282 25.08 -25.27 46.78
N GLN A 283 23.91 -25.83 46.43
CA GLN A 283 23.50 -27.17 46.85
C GLN A 283 24.48 -28.25 46.34
N ILE A 284 24.92 -28.15 45.08
CA ILE A 284 25.92 -29.06 44.52
C ILE A 284 27.24 -28.96 45.28
N SER A 285 27.68 -27.75 45.61
CA SER A 285 28.90 -27.53 46.39
C SER A 285 28.81 -28.12 47.80
N ASP A 286 27.65 -28.04 48.44
CA ASP A 286 27.39 -28.64 49.75
C ASP A 286 27.42 -30.17 49.70
N ILE A 287 26.86 -30.76 48.63
CA ILE A 287 26.94 -32.21 48.39
C ILE A 287 28.39 -32.63 48.24
N HIS A 288 29.18 -31.93 47.41
CA HIS A 288 30.60 -32.24 47.24
C HIS A 288 31.38 -32.13 48.57
N ARG A 289 31.08 -31.12 49.39
CA ARG A 289 31.67 -30.99 50.73
C ARG A 289 31.30 -32.19 51.61
N LYS A 290 30.03 -32.58 51.67
CA LYS A 290 29.59 -33.74 52.46
C LYS A 290 30.20 -35.05 51.98
N ILE A 291 30.30 -35.26 50.66
CA ILE A 291 30.98 -36.45 50.10
C ILE A 291 32.43 -36.49 50.58
N LYS A 292 33.13 -35.35 50.55
CA LYS A 292 34.51 -35.26 51.03
C LYS A 292 34.62 -35.57 52.53
N GLU A 293 33.70 -35.04 53.35
CA GLU A 293 33.63 -35.35 54.78
C GLU A 293 33.39 -36.85 55.02
N GLN A 294 32.48 -37.47 54.28
CA GLN A 294 32.20 -38.91 54.36
C GLN A 294 33.41 -39.77 53.95
N CYS A 295 34.15 -39.38 52.91
CA CYS A 295 35.40 -40.05 52.54
C CYS A 295 36.41 -40.02 53.69
N LEU A 296 36.62 -38.85 54.29
CA LEU A 296 37.53 -38.69 55.43
C LEU A 296 37.08 -39.48 56.66
N GLU A 297 35.78 -39.51 56.95
CA GLU A 297 35.22 -40.30 58.06
C GLU A 297 35.39 -41.80 57.82
N LYS A 298 35.16 -42.27 56.59
CA LYS A 298 35.39 -43.66 56.20
C LYS A 298 36.86 -44.06 56.30
N GLU A 299 37.77 -43.20 55.88
CA GLU A 299 39.22 -43.42 56.05
C GLU A 299 39.60 -43.53 57.53
N ARG A 300 39.04 -42.68 58.40
CA ARG A 300 39.24 -42.78 59.86
C ARG A 300 38.72 -44.10 60.42
N LEU A 301 37.53 -44.54 60.01
CA LEU A 301 36.96 -45.82 60.44
C LEU A 301 37.83 -47.00 59.99
N GLN A 302 38.34 -46.97 58.75
CA GLN A 302 39.26 -48.00 58.26
C GLN A 302 40.59 -48.02 59.02
N GLU A 303 41.10 -46.87 59.47
CA GLU A 303 42.28 -46.81 60.33
C GLU A 303 42.00 -47.43 61.71
N MET A 304 40.84 -47.13 62.31
CA MET A 304 40.43 -47.73 63.59
C MET A 304 40.21 -49.24 63.47
N GLU A 305 39.66 -49.71 62.35
CA GLU A 305 39.49 -51.13 62.05
C GLU A 305 40.86 -51.82 61.89
N ARG A 306 41.79 -51.23 61.12
CA ARG A 306 43.17 -51.72 61.01
C ARG A 306 43.86 -51.81 62.38
N GLN A 307 43.67 -50.82 63.25
CA GLN A 307 44.21 -50.87 64.61
C GLN A 307 43.60 -52.00 65.46
N ARG A 308 42.29 -52.26 65.29
CA ARG A 308 41.61 -53.38 65.95
C ARG A 308 42.10 -54.73 65.42
N ASP A 309 42.27 -54.87 64.12
CA ASP A 309 42.78 -56.10 63.49
C ASP A 309 44.21 -56.39 63.97
N VAL A 310 45.09 -55.38 64.01
CA VAL A 310 46.45 -55.52 64.56
C VAL A 310 46.42 -55.93 66.04
N ALA A 311 45.53 -55.33 66.84
CA ALA A 311 45.38 -55.72 68.25
C ALA A 311 44.84 -57.15 68.40
N TRP A 312 43.93 -57.58 67.52
CA TRP A 312 43.39 -58.92 67.48
C TRP A 312 44.45 -59.96 67.07
N ASP A 313 45.21 -59.68 66.02
CA ASP A 313 46.33 -60.50 65.56
C ASP A 313 47.38 -60.63 66.67
N TYR A 314 47.72 -59.52 67.35
CA TYR A 314 48.63 -59.56 68.49
C TYR A 314 48.11 -60.48 69.61
N HIS A 315 46.84 -60.34 69.99
CA HIS A 315 46.22 -61.22 70.98
C HIS A 315 46.25 -62.70 70.55
N LEU A 316 45.96 -63.00 69.28
CA LEU A 316 46.02 -64.35 68.74
C LEU A 316 47.44 -64.93 68.78
N THR A 317 48.46 -64.13 68.44
CA THR A 317 49.87 -64.57 68.53
C THR A 317 50.29 -64.85 69.97
N GLU A 318 49.86 -64.04 70.94
CA GLU A 318 50.14 -64.28 72.36
C GLU A 318 49.44 -65.55 72.85
N GLN A 319 48.19 -65.80 72.44
CA GLN A 319 47.50 -67.06 72.74
C GLN A 319 48.22 -68.26 72.14
N ALA A 320 48.66 -68.19 70.88
CA ALA A 320 49.43 -69.25 70.24
C ALA A 320 50.75 -69.52 70.97
N ARG A 321 51.48 -68.47 71.39
CA ARG A 321 52.70 -68.59 72.21
C ARG A 321 52.42 -69.22 73.57
N GLN A 322 51.27 -68.91 74.20
CA GLN A 322 50.87 -69.54 75.46
C GLN A 322 50.59 -71.03 75.25
N GLN A 323 49.83 -71.41 74.21
CA GLN A 323 49.56 -72.80 73.86
C GLN A 323 50.85 -73.58 73.57
N GLU A 324 51.79 -73.00 72.82
CA GLU A 324 53.08 -73.63 72.54
C GLU A 324 53.89 -73.87 73.83
N ARG A 325 53.88 -72.92 74.77
CA ARG A 325 54.52 -73.10 76.09
C ARG A 325 53.86 -74.23 76.89
N GLU A 326 52.54 -74.34 76.86
CA GLU A 326 51.80 -75.42 77.51
C GLU A 326 52.11 -76.78 76.86
N GLU A 327 52.08 -76.87 75.52
CA GLU A 327 52.46 -78.09 74.80
C GLU A 327 53.90 -78.53 75.10
N ASN A 328 54.83 -77.57 75.21
CA ASN A 328 56.21 -77.88 75.56
C ASN A 328 56.33 -78.43 76.98
N ARG A 329 55.60 -77.85 77.96
CA ARG A 329 55.50 -78.42 79.32
C ARG A 329 54.92 -79.83 79.31
N ASP A 330 53.88 -80.06 78.51
CA ASP A 330 53.28 -81.40 78.37
C ASP A 330 54.26 -82.41 77.75
N LYS A 331 55.04 -81.99 76.74
CA LYS A 331 56.10 -82.81 76.13
C LYS A 331 57.19 -83.14 77.15
N GLU A 332 57.59 -82.18 78.00
CA GLU A 332 58.55 -82.41 79.09
C GLU A 332 58.01 -83.43 80.10
N LEU A 333 56.78 -83.27 80.58
CA LEU A 333 56.12 -84.21 81.49
C LEU A 333 55.96 -85.61 80.85
N GLN A 334 55.69 -85.69 79.54
CA GLN A 334 55.67 -86.96 78.83
C GLN A 334 57.06 -87.60 78.75
N ARG A 335 58.13 -86.81 78.53
CA ARG A 335 59.52 -87.31 78.55
C ARG A 335 59.88 -87.84 79.94
N GLU A 336 59.55 -87.12 81.00
CA GLU A 336 59.76 -87.56 82.38
C GLU A 336 59.03 -88.88 82.67
N ARG A 337 57.76 -88.97 82.27
CA ARG A 337 56.98 -90.22 82.39
C ARG A 337 57.62 -91.37 81.60
N ARG A 338 58.12 -91.13 80.39
CA ARG A 338 58.85 -92.16 79.61
C ARG A 338 60.12 -92.61 80.33
N ILE A 339 60.92 -91.68 80.87
CA ILE A 339 62.13 -92.01 81.63
C ILE A 339 61.78 -92.85 82.87
N GLN A 340 60.71 -92.50 83.58
CA GLN A 340 60.23 -93.29 84.73
C GLN A 340 59.79 -94.69 84.32
N LEU A 341 59.05 -94.83 83.21
CA LEU A 341 58.65 -96.11 82.65
C LEU A 341 59.85 -96.94 82.20
N ASP A 342 60.85 -96.34 81.57
CA ASP A 342 62.08 -97.03 81.14
C ASP A 342 62.87 -97.55 82.34
N LYS A 343 63.00 -96.76 83.42
CA LYS A 343 63.61 -97.21 84.69
C LYS A 343 62.84 -98.38 85.30
N HIS A 344 61.51 -98.30 85.32
CA HIS A 344 60.66 -99.37 85.83
C HIS A 344 60.81 -100.65 84.98
N ASN A 345 60.84 -100.53 83.66
CA ASN A 345 61.07 -101.66 82.74
C ASN A 345 62.46 -102.28 82.93
N GLN A 346 63.50 -101.47 83.19
CA GLN A 346 64.84 -101.98 83.51
C GLN A 346 64.84 -102.79 84.81
N GLN A 347 64.14 -102.32 85.86
CA GLN A 347 63.98 -103.08 87.11
C GLN A 347 63.26 -104.40 86.85
N LEU A 348 62.15 -104.37 86.12
CA LEU A 348 61.38 -105.57 85.76
C LEU A 348 62.20 -106.57 84.93
N ALA A 349 63.05 -106.08 84.02
CA ALA A 349 63.96 -106.92 83.24
C ALA A 349 65.04 -107.57 84.12
N GLN A 350 65.59 -106.84 85.11
CA GLN A 350 66.51 -107.42 86.09
C GLN A 350 65.83 -108.47 86.97
N GLU A 351 64.60 -108.23 87.41
CA GLU A 351 63.79 -109.21 88.15
C GLU A 351 63.51 -110.46 87.32
N GLN A 352 63.17 -110.32 86.03
CA GLN A 352 63.02 -111.47 85.13
C GLN A 352 64.33 -112.23 84.93
N GLN A 353 65.46 -111.55 84.74
CA GLN A 353 66.77 -112.21 84.62
C GLN A 353 67.15 -112.96 85.89
N THR A 354 66.93 -112.37 87.07
CA THR A 354 67.20 -113.07 88.35
C THR A 354 66.26 -114.26 88.55
N HIS A 355 64.99 -114.15 88.16
CA HIS A 355 64.03 -115.26 88.20
C HIS A 355 64.39 -116.40 87.24
N GLN A 356 64.74 -116.10 85.98
CA GLN A 356 65.22 -117.09 85.01
C GLN A 356 66.49 -117.79 85.52
N HIS A 357 67.42 -117.01 86.07
CA HIS A 357 68.65 -117.54 86.63
C HIS A 357 68.41 -118.40 87.89
N TYR A 358 67.35 -118.16 88.66
CA TYR A 358 66.89 -119.04 89.73
C TYR A 358 66.29 -120.35 89.19
N LEU A 359 65.42 -120.28 88.18
CA LEU A 359 64.82 -121.46 87.53
C LEU A 359 65.91 -122.38 86.95
N ASP A 360 66.85 -121.83 86.18
CA ASP A 360 67.89 -122.60 85.50
C ASP A 360 68.92 -123.22 86.47
N LYS A 361 69.26 -122.54 87.58
CA LYS A 361 70.30 -123.01 88.51
C LYS A 361 69.79 -123.80 89.71
N GLN A 362 68.54 -123.64 90.13
CA GLN A 362 68.01 -124.31 91.33
C GLN A 362 66.92 -125.34 91.03
N LEU A 363 66.09 -125.13 90.00
CA LEU A 363 64.98 -126.03 89.66
C LEU A 363 65.32 -127.01 88.52
N TYR A 364 66.06 -126.57 87.50
CA TYR A 364 66.38 -127.40 86.32
C TYR A 364 67.71 -128.18 86.41
N THR A 365 68.18 -128.46 87.63
CA THR A 365 69.37 -129.31 87.87
C THR A 365 68.96 -130.60 88.58
N ASN A 366 68.68 -131.65 87.80
CA ASN A 366 68.42 -132.98 88.33
C ASN A 366 69.74 -133.63 88.79
N ARG A 367 69.96 -133.71 90.10
CA ARG A 367 71.03 -134.54 90.68
C ARG A 367 70.47 -135.95 90.94
N PRO A 368 71.08 -137.03 90.39
CA PRO A 368 70.61 -138.39 90.62
C PRO A 368 70.65 -138.75 92.11
N THR A 369 69.53 -139.28 92.62
CA THR A 369 69.37 -139.64 94.04
C THR A 369 70.12 -140.93 94.37
N VAL A 370 70.62 -141.07 95.61
CA VAL A 370 71.46 -142.20 96.07
C VAL A 370 70.88 -143.60 95.79
N GLN A 371 69.55 -143.73 95.68
CA GLN A 371 68.86 -144.97 95.27
C GLN A 371 69.14 -145.42 93.83
N TYR A 372 69.58 -144.52 92.93
CA TYR A 372 69.90 -144.82 91.53
C TYR A 372 71.16 -145.68 91.39
N PHE A 373 72.16 -145.48 92.24
CA PHE A 373 73.46 -146.16 92.11
C PHE A 373 73.50 -147.55 92.75
N THR A 374 72.62 -147.87 93.70
CA THR A 374 72.58 -149.18 94.37
C THR A 374 71.74 -150.23 93.63
N GLN A 375 71.09 -149.86 92.52
CA GLN A 375 70.40 -150.81 91.63
C GLN A 375 71.36 -151.68 90.80
N PHE A 376 72.65 -151.33 90.74
CA PHE A 376 73.65 -152.02 89.93
C PHE A 376 74.49 -153.00 90.78
N GLY A 377 74.62 -154.25 90.32
CA GLY A 377 75.56 -155.25 90.87
C GLY A 377 75.05 -156.13 92.02
N THR A 378 73.75 -156.11 92.33
CA THR A 378 73.11 -156.86 93.44
C THR A 378 72.83 -158.34 93.16
N SER A 379 73.34 -158.94 92.08
CA SER A 379 73.25 -160.39 91.83
C SER A 379 74.47 -160.93 91.07
N SER A 380 74.95 -162.12 91.42
CA SER A 380 76.16 -162.76 90.88
C SER A 380 75.93 -163.49 89.55
N ARG A 381 75.27 -162.83 88.58
CA ARG A 381 75.10 -163.33 87.22
C ARG A 381 75.70 -162.40 86.20
#